data_AF-A0A5P2CJ04-F1
#
_entry.id   AF-A0A5P2CJ04-F1
#
_cell.length_a   1.000
_cell.length_b   1.000
_cell.length_c   1.000
_cell.angle_alpha   90.00
_cell.angle_beta   90.00
_cell.angle_gamma   90.00
#
_symmetry.space_group_name_H-M   'P 1'
#
loop_
_entity.id
_entity.type
_entity.pdbx_description
1 polymer ?
#
loop_
_entity_poly.entity_id
_entity_poly.type
_entity_poly.pdbx_seq_one_letter_code
_entity_poly.pdbx_strand_id
1 'polypeptide(L)'
;MAQVVTEDEQAAQRRVGSAVRSDSVLTGGGLAMWREYRTGPWTLSAAELSRDLDVLKVPHTIVVAFRPPRGRGEGPRKGQEVRVPFPDLDRLVRWMPQLRQQIDEIPDAHFGFPFPYCETRPTGMVMKLLPSLAAEWPTWTAEQAAAMGLLCARCGFDLRTCGVEQRLAYDVGGEPGRPRLECGPCCGDGRPAPARSPHDNLP
;
A
#
# COMPACT_ATOMS: atom_id res chain seq x y z
N MET A 1 -1.03 31.31 -25.69
CA MET A 1 -2.28 31.85 -25.08
C MET A 1 -2.42 31.20 -23.70
N ALA A 2 -2.84 31.93 -22.67
CA ALA A 2 -3.15 31.31 -21.39
C ALA A 2 -4.47 30.53 -21.50
N GLN A 3 -4.51 29.29 -21.01
CA GLN A 3 -5.74 28.50 -20.98
C GLN A 3 -6.63 29.01 -19.84
N VAL A 4 -7.83 29.48 -20.16
CA VAL A 4 -8.82 29.88 -19.14
C VAL A 4 -9.32 28.63 -18.43
N VAL A 5 -9.15 28.60 -17.11
CA VAL A 5 -9.58 27.50 -16.23
C VAL A 5 -11.03 27.72 -15.83
N THR A 6 -11.88 26.68 -15.97
CA THR A 6 -13.32 26.80 -15.65
C THR A 6 -13.57 26.88 -14.14
N GLU A 7 -14.76 27.34 -13.73
CA GLU A 7 -15.14 27.37 -12.31
C GLU A 7 -15.17 25.96 -11.70
N ASP A 8 -15.59 24.94 -12.47
CA ASP A 8 -15.54 23.53 -12.09
C ASP A 8 -14.11 23.02 -11.92
N GLU A 9 -13.20 23.32 -12.85
CA GLU A 9 -11.78 22.97 -12.75
C GLU A 9 -11.15 23.63 -11.50
N GLN A 10 -11.45 24.90 -11.21
CA GLN A 10 -10.99 25.55 -9.99
C GLN A 10 -11.62 24.94 -8.71
N ALA A 11 -12.89 24.54 -8.75
CA ALA A 11 -13.57 23.94 -7.61
C ALA A 11 -13.02 22.54 -7.31
N ALA A 12 -12.80 21.72 -8.35
CA ALA A 12 -12.14 20.43 -8.26
C ALA A 12 -10.69 20.58 -7.78
N GLN A 13 -9.92 21.55 -8.31
CA GLN A 13 -8.56 21.86 -7.85
C GLN A 13 -8.52 22.17 -6.34
N ARG A 14 -9.47 22.98 -5.83
CA ARG A 14 -9.56 23.30 -4.39
C ARG A 14 -9.87 22.05 -3.55
N ARG A 15 -10.79 21.19 -4.01
CA ARG A 15 -11.20 19.95 -3.32
C ARG A 15 -10.10 18.89 -3.31
N VAL A 16 -9.54 18.56 -4.48
CA VAL A 16 -8.37 17.66 -4.62
C VAL A 16 -7.17 18.24 -3.86
N GLY A 17 -6.91 19.54 -3.97
CA GLY A 17 -5.83 20.20 -3.25
C GLY A 17 -5.96 20.12 -1.74
N SER A 18 -7.18 20.11 -1.20
CA SER A 18 -7.41 19.81 0.23
C SER A 18 -7.17 18.34 0.54
N ALA A 19 -7.76 17.43 -0.25
CA ALA A 19 -7.61 15.98 -0.09
C ALA A 19 -6.14 15.52 -0.11
N VAL A 20 -5.32 16.17 -0.94
CA VAL A 20 -3.88 15.92 -1.05
C VAL A 20 -3.15 16.29 0.24
N ARG A 21 -3.45 17.46 0.82
CA ARG A 21 -2.79 17.95 2.04
C ARG A 21 -3.24 17.26 3.33
N SER A 22 -4.46 16.70 3.38
CA SER A 22 -5.00 16.09 4.61
C SER A 22 -4.86 14.57 4.66
N ASP A 23 -5.01 13.88 3.53
CA ASP A 23 -5.26 12.42 3.50
C ASP A 23 -4.49 11.68 2.38
N SER A 24 -3.45 12.29 1.80
CA SER A 24 -2.66 11.71 0.69
C SER A 24 -1.16 11.69 0.96
N VAL A 25 -0.54 10.54 0.67
CA VAL A 25 0.90 10.26 0.85
C VAL A 25 1.36 10.01 -0.61
N LEU A 26 2.63 10.29 -0.91
CA LEU A 26 3.33 9.77 -2.10
C LEU A 26 4.16 8.52 -1.76
N THR A 27 4.16 7.52 -2.65
CA THR A 27 5.09 6.37 -2.63
C THR A 27 5.69 6.15 -4.02
N GLY A 28 6.62 5.19 -4.18
CA GLY A 28 7.13 4.78 -5.50
C GLY A 28 6.04 4.29 -6.49
N GLY A 29 4.82 4.01 -6.01
CA GLY A 29 3.66 3.71 -6.87
C GLY A 29 2.92 4.95 -7.41
N GLY A 30 3.10 6.10 -6.76
CA GLY A 30 2.38 7.35 -7.01
C GLY A 30 1.67 7.88 -5.77
N LEU A 31 0.58 8.62 -5.95
CA LEU A 31 -0.19 9.25 -4.87
C LEU A 31 -1.36 8.36 -4.43
N ALA A 32 -1.55 8.14 -3.13
CA ALA A 32 -2.69 7.39 -2.58
C ALA A 32 -3.51 8.21 -1.59
N MET A 33 -4.79 8.47 -1.92
CA MET A 33 -5.76 9.19 -1.09
C MET A 33 -6.74 8.22 -0.43
N TRP A 34 -6.65 8.05 0.90
CA TRP A 34 -7.49 7.11 1.65
C TRP A 34 -8.88 7.67 1.98
N ARG A 35 -9.94 6.87 1.86
CA ARG A 35 -11.32 7.21 2.25
C ARG A 35 -12.02 6.06 2.98
N GLU A 36 -12.71 6.39 4.06
CA GLU A 36 -13.52 5.43 4.83
C GLU A 36 -14.92 5.30 4.20
N TYR A 37 -15.52 4.11 4.21
CA TYR A 37 -16.88 3.89 3.67
C TYR A 37 -17.99 4.65 4.41
N ARG A 38 -17.69 5.21 5.59
CA ARG A 38 -18.60 6.00 6.43
C ARG A 38 -17.95 7.34 6.77
N THR A 39 -17.70 8.16 5.74
CA THR A 39 -17.34 9.57 5.93
C THR A 39 -18.52 10.36 6.52
N GLY A 40 -18.22 11.40 7.29
CA GLY A 40 -19.20 12.44 7.62
C GLY A 40 -19.45 13.37 6.42
N PRO A 41 -20.48 14.22 6.46
CA PRO A 41 -20.85 15.12 5.35
C PRO A 41 -19.76 16.16 4.99
N TRP A 42 -18.72 16.29 5.80
CA TRP A 42 -17.59 17.20 5.61
C TRP A 42 -16.35 16.54 4.98
N THR A 43 -16.43 15.27 4.55
CA THR A 43 -15.28 14.55 3.97
C THR A 43 -15.67 13.86 2.66
N LEU A 44 -15.06 14.34 1.56
CA LEU A 44 -15.27 13.83 0.20
C LEU A 44 -15.10 12.30 0.15
N SER A 45 -16.10 11.58 -0.31
CA SER A 45 -16.01 10.16 -0.64
C SER A 45 -15.02 9.90 -1.79
N ALA A 46 -14.63 8.64 -1.98
CA ALA A 46 -13.79 8.26 -3.12
C ALA A 46 -14.46 8.57 -4.48
N ALA A 47 -15.79 8.53 -4.56
CA ALA A 47 -16.55 8.83 -5.78
C ALA A 47 -16.74 10.34 -6.05
N GLU A 48 -16.62 11.20 -5.03
CA GLU A 48 -16.52 12.66 -5.22
C GLU A 48 -15.11 13.05 -5.66
N LEU A 49 -14.10 12.52 -4.97
CA LEU A 49 -12.70 12.76 -5.28
C LEU A 49 -12.31 12.25 -6.68
N SER A 50 -12.87 11.11 -7.11
CA SER A 50 -12.74 10.57 -8.46
C SER A 50 -13.30 11.52 -9.52
N ARG A 51 -14.54 12.01 -9.34
CA ARG A 51 -15.15 12.99 -10.26
C ARG A 51 -14.37 14.31 -10.33
N ASP A 52 -13.80 14.77 -9.22
CA ASP A 52 -12.93 15.94 -9.24
C ASP A 52 -11.65 15.69 -10.07
N LEU A 53 -11.04 14.51 -9.95
CA LEU A 53 -9.87 14.12 -10.77
C LEU A 53 -10.23 13.96 -12.26
N ASP A 54 -11.45 13.48 -12.59
CA ASP A 54 -11.94 13.42 -13.97
C ASP A 54 -12.08 14.82 -14.58
N VAL A 55 -12.64 15.79 -13.84
CA VAL A 55 -12.73 17.20 -14.26
C VAL A 55 -11.32 17.77 -14.52
N LEU A 56 -10.37 17.47 -13.65
CA LEU A 56 -8.95 17.85 -13.78
C LEU A 56 -8.18 17.02 -14.84
N LYS A 57 -8.79 15.99 -15.43
CA LYS A 57 -8.23 15.06 -16.43
C LYS A 57 -6.98 14.31 -15.95
N VAL A 58 -6.98 13.94 -14.66
CA VAL A 58 -5.94 13.16 -13.98
C VAL A 58 -6.38 11.69 -13.92
N PRO A 59 -5.75 10.76 -14.66
CA PRO A 59 -6.03 9.34 -14.58
C PRO A 59 -5.77 8.82 -13.17
N HIS A 60 -6.70 8.01 -12.70
CA HIS A 60 -6.68 7.47 -11.35
C HIS A 60 -7.43 6.14 -11.32
N THR A 61 -7.28 5.41 -10.22
CA THR A 61 -8.07 4.21 -9.95
C THR A 61 -8.68 4.29 -8.55
N ILE A 62 -9.87 3.71 -8.36
CA ILE A 62 -10.42 3.47 -7.03
C ILE A 62 -10.22 1.99 -6.70
N VAL A 63 -9.52 1.69 -5.62
CA VAL A 63 -9.37 0.32 -5.11
C VAL A 63 -10.05 0.16 -3.75
N VAL A 64 -10.40 -1.07 -3.39
CA VAL A 64 -10.74 -1.43 -2.00
C VAL A 64 -9.43 -1.65 -1.23
N ALA A 65 -9.31 -0.99 -0.08
CA ALA A 65 -8.13 -1.08 0.76
C ALA A 65 -8.50 -1.27 2.25
N PHE A 66 -7.54 -1.70 3.05
CA PHE A 66 -7.69 -1.89 4.49
C PHE A 66 -6.60 -1.11 5.24
N ARG A 67 -6.99 -0.52 6.38
CA ARG A 67 -6.06 0.18 7.28
C ARG A 67 -6.08 -0.45 8.67
N PRO A 68 -5.00 -0.28 9.47
CA PRO A 68 -5.01 -0.63 10.88
C PRO A 68 -6.23 -0.07 11.63
N PRO A 69 -6.69 -0.75 12.70
CA PRO A 69 -7.71 -0.20 13.61
C PRO A 69 -7.31 1.16 14.18
N ARG A 70 -8.31 1.96 14.58
CA ARG A 70 -8.09 3.15 15.43
C ARG A 70 -8.37 2.78 16.88
N GLY A 71 -7.45 3.12 17.78
CA GLY A 71 -7.59 2.87 19.22
C GLY A 71 -7.85 1.40 19.52
N ARG A 72 -8.90 1.11 20.30
CA ARG A 72 -9.31 -0.25 20.71
C ARG A 72 -10.24 -0.96 19.70
N GLY A 73 -10.30 -0.51 18.45
CA GLY A 73 -11.16 -1.12 17.43
C GLY A 73 -10.69 -2.54 17.05
N GLU A 74 -11.62 -3.49 16.95
CA GLU A 74 -11.30 -4.86 16.57
C GLU A 74 -11.18 -5.00 15.04
N GLY A 75 -9.94 -5.15 14.56
CA GLY A 75 -9.61 -5.56 13.21
C GLY A 75 -9.48 -4.46 12.14
N PRO A 76 -9.15 -4.84 10.89
CA PRO A 76 -8.83 -3.90 9.82
C PRO A 76 -10.02 -3.04 9.37
N ARG A 77 -9.81 -1.73 9.30
CA ARG A 77 -10.81 -0.78 8.79
C ARG A 77 -10.84 -0.86 7.27
N LYS A 78 -11.94 -1.38 6.71
CA LYS A 78 -12.18 -1.42 5.26
C LYS A 78 -12.57 -0.03 4.73
N GLY A 79 -12.02 0.34 3.58
CA GLY A 79 -12.27 1.60 2.90
C GLY A 79 -11.88 1.53 1.43
N GLN A 80 -11.64 2.69 0.84
CA GLN A 80 -11.23 2.85 -0.54
C GLN A 80 -9.98 3.75 -0.62
N GLU A 81 -9.16 3.53 -1.64
CA GLU A 81 -8.09 4.46 -2.00
C GLU A 81 -8.29 4.94 -3.43
N VAL A 82 -8.23 6.26 -3.61
CA VAL A 82 -8.11 6.88 -4.93
C VAL A 82 -6.62 7.06 -5.21
N ARG A 83 -6.11 6.34 -6.20
CA ARG A 83 -4.68 6.24 -6.52
C ARG A 83 -4.38 6.89 -7.87
N VAL A 84 -3.47 7.85 -7.90
CA VAL A 84 -2.90 8.42 -9.13
C VAL A 84 -1.53 7.76 -9.36
N PRO A 85 -1.33 6.97 -10.43
CA PRO A 85 -0.05 6.31 -10.71
C PRO A 85 1.10 7.31 -10.86
N PHE A 86 2.32 6.92 -10.49
CA PHE A 86 3.51 7.77 -10.59
C PHE A 86 3.65 8.48 -11.98
N PRO A 87 3.49 7.80 -13.13
CA PRO A 87 3.63 8.45 -14.45
C PRO A 87 2.56 9.51 -14.76
N ASP A 88 1.42 9.52 -14.05
CA ASP A 88 0.35 10.50 -14.23
C ASP A 88 0.40 11.67 -13.23
N LEU A 89 1.35 11.65 -12.27
CA LEU A 89 1.48 12.71 -11.26
C LEU A 89 1.78 14.08 -11.87
N ASP A 90 2.49 14.17 -12.99
CA ASP A 90 2.74 15.44 -13.69
C ASP A 90 1.44 16.16 -14.09
N ARG A 91 0.36 15.41 -14.37
CA ARG A 91 -0.97 15.99 -14.65
C ARG A 91 -1.59 16.60 -13.40
N LEU A 92 -1.27 16.09 -12.21
CA LEU A 92 -1.69 16.67 -10.94
C LEU A 92 -0.78 17.85 -10.54
N VAL A 93 0.53 17.76 -10.79
CA VAL A 93 1.50 18.86 -10.60
C VAL A 93 1.10 20.10 -11.42
N ARG A 94 0.56 19.93 -12.64
CA ARG A 94 -0.04 21.03 -13.43
C ARG A 94 -1.08 21.84 -12.64
N TRP A 95 -1.87 21.18 -11.81
CA TRP A 95 -2.91 21.80 -10.97
C TRP A 95 -2.40 22.17 -9.57
N MET A 96 -1.28 21.60 -9.15
CA MET A 96 -0.70 21.71 -7.81
C MET A 96 0.84 21.77 -7.89
N PRO A 97 1.46 22.88 -8.35
CA PRO A 97 2.89 22.92 -8.63
C PRO A 97 3.78 22.58 -7.43
N GLN A 98 3.32 22.89 -6.22
CA GLN A 98 4.02 22.57 -4.96
C GLN A 98 4.16 21.06 -4.68
N LEU A 99 3.46 20.20 -5.43
CA LEU A 99 3.63 18.74 -5.33
C LEU A 99 4.94 18.27 -6.00
N ARG A 100 5.52 19.04 -6.94
CA ARG A 100 6.78 18.69 -7.65
C ARG A 100 7.89 18.34 -6.67
N GLN A 101 8.18 19.22 -5.71
CA GLN A 101 9.24 18.99 -4.71
C GLN A 101 9.04 17.67 -3.95
N GLN A 102 7.81 17.38 -3.52
CA GLN A 102 7.50 16.16 -2.78
C GLN A 102 7.61 14.88 -3.63
N ILE A 103 7.58 15.01 -4.95
CA ILE A 103 7.80 13.91 -5.91
C ILE A 103 9.29 13.73 -6.17
N ASP A 104 10.02 14.84 -6.35
CA ASP A 104 11.47 14.84 -6.58
C ASP A 104 12.26 14.35 -5.34
N GLU A 105 11.64 14.42 -4.15
CA GLU A 105 12.18 13.91 -2.88
C GLU A 105 11.91 12.40 -2.63
N ILE A 106 11.21 11.69 -3.53
CA ILE A 106 10.93 10.24 -3.37
C ILE A 106 12.16 9.41 -3.78
N PRO A 107 12.74 8.57 -2.90
CA PRO A 107 13.85 7.69 -3.27
C PRO A 107 13.44 6.60 -4.28
N ASP A 108 14.33 6.28 -5.23
CA ASP A 108 14.13 5.28 -6.28
C ASP A 108 13.76 3.87 -5.77
N ALA A 109 14.09 3.55 -4.52
CA ALA A 109 13.98 2.21 -3.92
C ALA A 109 12.70 1.99 -3.09
N HIS A 110 11.65 2.79 -3.30
CA HIS A 110 10.37 2.65 -2.59
C HIS A 110 9.48 1.54 -3.16
N PHE A 111 8.67 0.92 -2.30
CA PHE A 111 7.65 -0.01 -2.75
C PHE A 111 6.46 0.75 -3.37
N GLY A 112 5.78 0.08 -4.30
CA GLY A 112 4.55 0.59 -4.89
C GLY A 112 3.38 0.59 -3.91
N PHE A 113 2.17 0.80 -4.44
CA PHE A 113 0.95 0.64 -3.65
C PHE A 113 0.69 -0.75 -3.03
N PRO A 114 1.16 -1.90 -3.58
CA PRO A 114 0.94 -3.21 -2.97
C PRO A 114 2.10 -3.66 -2.07
N PHE A 115 1.80 -4.38 -0.99
CA PHE A 115 2.81 -5.14 -0.26
C PHE A 115 3.18 -6.45 -1.00
N PRO A 116 4.47 -6.71 -1.35
CA PRO A 116 4.88 -7.93 -2.02
C PRO A 116 5.20 -9.08 -1.05
N TYR A 117 4.90 -10.31 -1.45
CA TYR A 117 5.30 -11.53 -0.71
C TYR A 117 5.53 -12.72 -1.65
N CYS A 118 6.28 -13.72 -1.20
CA CYS A 118 6.57 -14.94 -1.91
C CYS A 118 5.60 -16.06 -1.51
N GLU A 119 5.00 -16.73 -2.50
CA GLU A 119 4.18 -17.93 -2.34
C GLU A 119 4.98 -19.14 -2.85
N THR A 120 5.32 -20.09 -1.96
CA THR A 120 5.97 -21.35 -2.36
C THR A 120 4.92 -22.30 -2.95
N ARG A 121 5.21 -22.87 -4.12
CA ARG A 121 4.37 -23.84 -4.84
C ARG A 121 5.18 -25.09 -5.20
N PRO A 122 4.52 -26.24 -5.49
CA PRO A 122 5.22 -27.43 -5.99
C PRO A 122 6.02 -27.22 -7.28
N THR A 123 5.68 -26.20 -8.07
CA THR A 123 6.33 -25.84 -9.33
C THR A 123 7.39 -24.73 -9.19
N GLY A 124 7.67 -24.25 -7.98
CA GLY A 124 8.61 -23.14 -7.72
C GLY A 124 8.00 -22.02 -6.89
N MET A 125 8.62 -20.84 -6.90
CA MET A 125 8.21 -19.69 -6.10
C MET A 125 7.52 -18.64 -6.98
N VAL A 126 6.43 -18.04 -6.48
CA VAL A 126 5.69 -16.98 -7.19
C VAL A 126 5.62 -15.73 -6.32
N MET A 127 6.01 -14.58 -6.85
CA MET A 127 5.74 -13.31 -6.18
C MET A 127 4.26 -12.95 -6.28
N LYS A 128 3.67 -12.62 -5.14
CA LYS A 128 2.30 -12.15 -4.95
C LYS A 128 2.30 -10.75 -4.38
N LEU A 129 1.15 -10.10 -4.50
CA LEU A 129 0.91 -8.72 -4.10
C LEU A 129 -0.36 -8.69 -3.24
N LEU A 130 -0.34 -7.93 -2.15
CA LEU A 130 -1.53 -7.53 -1.39
C LEU A 130 -1.93 -6.11 -1.83
N PRO A 131 -2.77 -5.96 -2.88
CA PRO A 131 -3.05 -4.65 -3.48
C PRO A 131 -3.86 -3.70 -2.58
N SER A 132 -4.52 -4.27 -1.58
CA SER A 132 -5.39 -3.59 -0.62
C SER A 132 -4.66 -3.12 0.65
N LEU A 133 -3.35 -3.42 0.77
CA LEU A 133 -2.50 -2.93 1.85
C LEU A 133 -1.47 -1.96 1.26
N ALA A 134 -1.72 -0.65 1.40
CA ALA A 134 -0.74 0.38 1.10
C ALA A 134 0.41 0.30 2.12
N ALA A 135 1.44 -0.50 1.79
CA ALA A 135 2.51 -0.93 2.71
C ALA A 135 3.16 0.23 3.48
N GLU A 136 3.32 1.36 2.79
CA GLU A 136 4.02 2.54 3.28
C GLU A 136 3.08 3.64 3.83
N TRP A 137 1.75 3.47 3.80
CA TRP A 137 0.81 4.57 4.13
C TRP A 137 -0.12 4.40 5.33
N PRO A 138 -0.02 5.25 6.38
CA PRO A 138 1.18 6.00 6.78
C PRO A 138 2.31 5.04 7.18
N THR A 139 3.40 5.55 7.75
CA THR A 139 4.35 4.72 8.51
C THR A 139 3.64 4.07 9.70
N TRP A 140 3.04 2.89 9.48
CA TRP A 140 2.34 2.15 10.55
C TRP A 140 3.33 1.82 11.68
N THR A 141 2.87 1.91 12.94
CA THR A 141 3.65 1.39 14.08
C THR A 141 3.81 -0.13 13.97
N ALA A 142 4.77 -0.72 14.69
CA ALA A 142 4.93 -2.17 14.74
C ALA A 142 3.65 -2.88 15.23
N GLU A 143 2.91 -2.27 16.17
CA GLU A 143 1.59 -2.76 16.63
C GLU A 143 0.54 -2.75 15.51
N GLN A 144 0.52 -1.69 14.70
CA GLN A 144 -0.37 -1.57 13.55
C GLN A 144 0.01 -2.54 12.42
N ALA A 145 1.30 -2.80 12.21
CA ALA A 145 1.77 -3.85 11.30
C ALA A 145 1.40 -5.25 11.81
N ALA A 146 1.49 -5.50 13.12
CA ALA A 146 1.03 -6.75 13.75
C ALA A 146 -0.47 -6.97 13.55
N ALA A 147 -1.29 -5.95 13.81
CA ALA A 147 -2.75 -5.97 13.63
C ALA A 147 -3.18 -6.18 12.16
N MET A 148 -2.26 -6.02 11.20
CA MET A 148 -2.46 -6.21 9.76
C MET A 148 -1.70 -7.43 9.20
N GLY A 149 -1.04 -8.23 10.05
CA GLY A 149 -0.34 -9.46 9.65
C GLY A 149 1.00 -9.24 8.92
N LEU A 150 1.60 -8.04 8.98
CA LEU A 150 2.83 -7.68 8.25
C LEU A 150 4.12 -7.79 9.10
N LEU A 151 4.05 -8.35 10.31
CA LEU A 151 5.23 -8.81 11.03
C LEU A 151 5.50 -10.29 10.72
N CYS A 152 6.78 -10.69 10.74
CA CYS A 152 7.16 -12.09 10.66
C CYS A 152 6.56 -12.88 11.84
N ALA A 153 5.70 -13.85 11.54
CA ALA A 153 4.99 -14.69 12.51
C ALA A 153 5.88 -15.60 13.39
N ARG A 154 7.21 -15.56 13.20
CA ARG A 154 8.20 -16.31 13.98
C ARG A 154 9.20 -15.44 14.76
N CYS A 155 9.52 -14.22 14.31
CA CYS A 155 10.49 -13.34 14.99
C CYS A 155 10.03 -11.89 15.20
N GLY A 156 8.79 -11.52 14.84
CA GLY A 156 8.25 -10.17 15.06
C GLY A 156 8.85 -9.05 14.19
N PHE A 157 9.81 -9.36 13.31
CA PHE A 157 10.41 -8.38 12.40
C PHE A 157 9.38 -7.78 11.43
N ASP A 158 9.41 -6.47 11.22
CA ASP A 158 8.51 -5.77 10.31
C ASP A 158 8.94 -5.99 8.85
N LEU A 159 8.17 -6.80 8.13
CA LEU A 159 8.46 -7.25 6.77
C LEU A 159 8.36 -6.14 5.71
N ARG A 160 7.91 -4.95 6.10
CA ARG A 160 7.86 -3.75 5.25
C ARG A 160 9.18 -2.98 5.23
N THR A 161 10.15 -3.38 6.04
CA THR A 161 11.42 -2.66 6.20
C THR A 161 12.26 -2.77 4.92
N CYS A 162 12.29 -1.69 4.13
CA CYS A 162 13.01 -1.59 2.86
C CYS A 162 14.53 -1.81 3.02
N GLY A 163 15.20 -2.21 1.93
CA GLY A 163 16.67 -2.35 1.89
C GLY A 163 17.24 -3.60 2.59
N VAL A 164 16.42 -4.39 3.28
CA VAL A 164 16.88 -5.65 3.91
C VAL A 164 16.62 -6.84 2.99
N GLU A 165 17.44 -6.98 1.94
CA GLU A 165 17.29 -7.99 0.87
C GLU A 165 17.08 -9.41 1.41
N GLN A 166 17.77 -9.77 2.50
CA GLN A 166 17.66 -11.07 3.16
C GLN A 166 16.42 -11.23 4.06
N ARG A 167 15.38 -10.39 3.95
CA ARG A 167 14.15 -10.48 4.77
C ARG A 167 12.85 -10.30 3.99
N LEU A 168 12.82 -10.75 2.73
CA LEU A 168 11.59 -10.95 1.97
C LEU A 168 10.53 -11.72 2.78
N ALA A 169 9.27 -11.38 2.57
CA ALA A 169 8.12 -12.03 3.19
C ALA A 169 7.70 -13.29 2.42
N TYR A 170 7.44 -14.38 3.12
CA TYR A 170 7.01 -15.67 2.58
C TYR A 170 5.70 -16.12 3.23
N ASP A 171 4.70 -16.47 2.43
CA ASP A 171 3.49 -17.12 2.92
C ASP A 171 3.77 -18.60 3.22
N VAL A 172 3.78 -18.93 4.51
CA VAL A 172 4.06 -20.28 5.03
C VAL A 172 2.76 -20.99 5.45
N GLY A 173 1.75 -20.90 4.59
CA GLY A 173 0.48 -21.63 4.72
C GLY A 173 -0.65 -20.83 5.37
N GLY A 174 -0.86 -19.57 4.99
CA GLY A 174 -2.04 -18.79 5.37
C GLY A 174 -3.33 -19.20 4.65
N GLU A 175 -4.43 -18.49 4.96
CA GLU A 175 -5.70 -18.65 4.24
C GLU A 175 -5.67 -17.84 2.93
N PRO A 176 -6.47 -18.21 1.90
CA PRO A 176 -6.63 -17.39 0.69
C PRO A 176 -7.03 -15.94 1.02
N GLY A 177 -6.13 -14.98 0.74
CA GLY A 177 -6.32 -13.55 1.05
C GLY A 177 -5.90 -13.13 2.47
N ARG A 178 -5.37 -14.05 3.28
CA ARG A 178 -4.76 -13.81 4.60
C ARG A 178 -3.48 -14.67 4.74
N PRO A 179 -2.40 -14.32 4.02
CA PRO A 179 -1.15 -15.08 4.05
C PRO A 179 -0.56 -15.08 5.47
N ARG A 180 0.07 -16.19 5.89
CA ARG A 180 0.79 -16.27 7.16
C ARG A 180 2.25 -15.97 6.86
N LEU A 181 2.67 -14.73 7.08
CA LEU A 181 3.97 -14.26 6.62
C LEU A 181 5.11 -14.56 7.61
N GLU A 182 6.20 -15.15 7.12
CA GLU A 182 7.51 -15.21 7.80
C GLU A 182 8.61 -14.61 6.93
N CYS A 183 9.71 -14.13 7.50
CA CYS A 183 10.86 -13.69 6.71
C CYS A 183 11.71 -14.89 6.25
N GLY A 184 12.42 -14.75 5.13
CA GLY A 184 13.32 -15.78 4.58
C GLY A 184 14.18 -16.53 5.63
N PRO A 185 14.92 -15.84 6.51
CA PRO A 185 15.74 -16.46 7.55
C PRO A 185 14.97 -17.26 8.61
N CYS A 186 13.66 -17.02 8.75
CA CYS A 186 12.77 -17.78 9.63
C CYS A 186 12.18 -19.02 8.94
N CYS A 187 12.00 -19.00 7.62
CA CYS A 187 11.36 -20.09 6.86
C CYS A 187 12.31 -20.85 5.91
N GLY A 188 13.61 -20.50 5.87
CA GLY A 188 14.58 -21.09 4.94
C GLY A 188 14.38 -20.62 3.50
N ASP A 189 14.05 -19.34 3.31
CA ASP A 189 13.72 -18.71 2.01
C ASP A 189 12.58 -19.43 1.26
N GLY A 190 11.59 -19.91 2.01
CA GLY A 190 10.45 -20.65 1.48
C GLY A 190 10.79 -22.04 0.94
N ARG A 191 12.02 -22.54 1.13
CA ARG A 191 12.40 -23.91 0.78
C ARG A 191 11.69 -24.89 1.73
N PRO A 192 11.20 -26.05 1.24
CA PRO A 192 10.78 -27.11 2.15
C PRO A 192 11.99 -27.51 3.02
N ALA A 193 11.76 -27.74 4.31
CA ALA A 193 12.77 -28.32 5.17
C ALA A 193 13.27 -29.63 4.54
N PRO A 194 14.59 -29.93 4.56
CA PRO A 194 15.09 -31.19 4.02
C PRO A 194 14.35 -32.33 4.71
N ALA A 195 13.79 -33.24 3.90
CA ALA A 195 13.11 -34.41 4.42
C ALA A 195 14.08 -35.16 5.35
N ARG A 196 13.76 -35.25 6.64
CA ARG A 196 14.58 -35.96 7.62
C ARG A 196 14.82 -37.38 7.10
N SER A 197 16.09 -37.71 6.89
CA SER A 197 16.46 -39.06 6.47
C SER A 197 15.98 -40.03 7.56
N PRO A 198 15.28 -41.13 7.23
CA PRO A 198 14.83 -42.11 8.22
C PRO A 198 16.00 -42.84 8.93
N HIS A 199 17.25 -42.55 8.54
CA HIS A 199 18.48 -43.05 9.14
C HIS A 199 19.04 -42.16 10.27
N ASP A 200 18.52 -40.95 10.50
CA ASP A 200 19.00 -40.03 11.55
C ASP A 200 18.54 -40.44 12.99
N ASN A 201 18.06 -41.68 13.16
CA ASN A 201 17.67 -42.28 14.44
C ASN A 201 18.33 -43.66 14.60
N LEU A 202 19.63 -43.66 14.93
CA LEU A 202 20.34 -44.80 15.51
C LEU A 202 21.16 -44.28 16.71
N PRO A 203 21.01 -44.86 17.92
CA PRO A 203 21.78 -44.51 19.10
C PRO A 203 23.18 -45.15 19.11
#